data_AF-A0A7W6C1U1-F1
#
_entry.id   AF-A0A7W6C1U1-F1
#
_cell.length_a   1.000
_cell.length_b   1.000
_cell.length_c   1.000
_cell.angle_alpha   90.00
_cell.angle_beta   90.00
_cell.angle_gamma   90.00
#
_symmetry.space_group_name_H-M   'P 1'
#
loop_
_entity.id
_entity.type
_entity.pdbx_description
1 polymer ?
#
loop_
_entity_poly.entity_id
_entity_poly.type
_entity_poly.pdbx_seq_one_letter_code
_entity_poly.pdbx_strand_id
1 'polypeptide(L)'
;MKVLQFLAIIAAFLAMPVAAQSALQPGAEVMSGSVSPAAPISPVTKPRGRGPLPTGSTQPMPTSARPSIGFISATNLAERCESSAASLVSYCFAYITGVHDTVRAYETWLRIREFCPPVTSSQADMRRAFLSYLKANPTSGAGEAASVIVLAFKEQFTCDTPRPEPERPASKR
;
A
#
# COMPACT_ATOMS: atom_id res chain seq x y z
N MET A 1 25.03 -38.20 27.14
CA MET A 1 24.70 -37.19 28.18
C MET A 1 24.52 -35.76 27.63
N LYS A 2 23.94 -35.57 26.43
CA LYS A 2 23.76 -34.23 25.80
C LYS A 2 22.29 -33.84 25.56
N VAL A 3 21.34 -34.73 25.84
CA VAL A 3 19.90 -34.52 25.61
C VAL A 3 19.25 -33.71 26.74
N LEU A 4 19.75 -33.85 27.98
CA LEU A 4 19.20 -33.11 29.13
C LEU A 4 19.51 -31.60 29.10
N GLN A 5 20.55 -31.17 28.39
CA GLN A 5 20.97 -29.76 28.38
C GLN A 5 20.16 -28.90 27.40
N PHE A 6 19.53 -29.52 26.40
CA PHE A 6 18.65 -28.82 25.44
C PHE A 6 17.26 -28.52 26.01
N LEU A 7 16.75 -29.36 26.92
CA LEU A 7 15.42 -29.15 27.53
C LEU A 7 15.40 -28.01 28.55
N ALA A 8 16.52 -27.72 29.22
CA ALA A 8 16.62 -26.62 30.17
C ALA A 8 16.53 -25.22 29.52
N ILE A 9 16.91 -25.08 28.24
CA ILE A 9 16.88 -23.79 27.53
C ILE A 9 15.46 -23.44 27.07
N ILE A 10 14.64 -24.44 26.72
CA ILE A 10 13.26 -24.21 26.26
C ILE A 10 12.35 -23.76 27.42
N ALA A 11 12.63 -24.19 28.65
CA ALA A 11 11.85 -23.79 29.82
C ALA A 11 12.06 -22.32 30.26
N ALA A 12 13.14 -21.67 29.84
CA ALA A 12 13.47 -20.30 30.28
C ALA A 12 12.76 -19.19 29.47
N PHE A 13 12.19 -19.49 28.30
CA PHE A 13 11.53 -18.47 27.45
C PHE A 13 10.02 -18.33 27.68
N LEU A 14 9.40 -19.18 28.51
CA LEU A 14 7.96 -19.13 28.79
C LEU A 14 7.58 -18.21 29.96
N ALA A 15 8.52 -17.48 30.56
CA ALA A 15 8.28 -16.67 31.76
C ALA A 15 8.70 -15.20 31.63
N MET A 16 8.67 -14.61 30.42
CA MET A 16 8.84 -13.17 30.29
C MET A 16 7.48 -12.44 30.26
N PRO A 17 7.19 -11.56 31.24
CA PRO A 17 6.03 -10.71 31.19
C PRO A 17 6.23 -9.66 30.09
N VAL A 18 5.21 -9.51 29.23
CA VAL A 18 5.07 -8.34 28.35
C VAL A 18 4.84 -7.12 29.24
N ALA A 19 5.93 -6.46 29.62
CA ALA A 19 5.87 -5.14 30.23
C ALA A 19 5.52 -4.13 29.14
N ALA A 20 4.30 -3.60 29.22
CA ALA A 20 3.84 -2.47 28.45
C ALA A 20 4.78 -1.27 28.67
N GLN A 21 5.50 -0.86 27.62
CA GLN A 21 6.16 0.44 27.58
C GLN A 21 5.20 1.47 26.97
N SER A 22 4.35 2.00 27.84
CA SER A 22 3.86 3.37 27.70
C SER A 22 5.02 4.31 28.03
N ALA A 23 5.62 4.93 27.03
CA ALA A 23 6.50 6.07 27.22
C ALA A 23 6.00 7.23 26.35
N LEU A 24 5.41 8.19 27.05
CA LEU A 24 5.21 9.58 26.67
C LEU A 24 6.41 10.13 25.87
N GLN A 25 6.15 10.75 24.72
CA GLN A 25 6.97 11.86 24.23
C GLN A 25 6.09 13.11 24.09
N PRO A 26 6.49 14.25 24.70
CA PRO A 26 5.82 15.52 24.54
C PRO A 26 6.41 16.31 23.37
N GLY A 27 5.56 17.11 22.72
CA GLY A 27 6.00 18.32 22.03
C GLY A 27 6.49 18.15 20.59
N ALA A 28 5.56 18.26 19.65
CA ALA A 28 5.85 18.90 18.37
C ALA A 28 4.72 19.90 18.08
N GLU A 29 5.13 21.15 17.91
CA GLU A 29 4.34 22.35 17.72
C GLU A 29 3.19 22.21 16.72
N VAL A 30 2.04 22.67 17.18
CA VAL A 30 0.88 23.02 16.39
C VAL A 30 1.25 24.24 15.54
N MET A 31 1.63 24.05 14.28
CA MET A 31 1.49 25.14 13.30
C MET A 31 0.01 25.27 12.95
N SER A 32 -0.55 26.32 13.54
CA SER A 32 -1.88 26.88 13.35
C SER A 32 -2.13 27.21 11.87
N GLY A 33 -2.74 26.27 11.15
CA GLY A 33 -3.34 26.50 9.84
C GLY A 33 -4.78 27.00 10.02
N SER A 34 -4.99 28.28 9.72
CA SER A 34 -6.27 28.99 9.72
C SER A 34 -7.39 28.19 9.03
N VAL A 35 -8.27 27.58 9.80
CA VAL A 35 -9.53 27.00 9.29
C VAL A 35 -10.53 28.14 9.14
N SER A 36 -10.86 28.50 7.90
CA SER A 36 -11.98 29.41 7.60
C SER A 36 -13.28 28.86 8.20
N PRO A 37 -14.07 29.67 8.91
CA PRO A 37 -15.37 29.24 9.41
C PRO A 37 -16.35 29.02 8.26
N ALA A 38 -17.03 27.88 8.33
CA ALA A 38 -18.15 27.51 7.46
C ALA A 38 -19.26 28.57 7.52
N ALA A 39 -19.80 28.93 6.36
CA ALA A 39 -20.94 29.82 6.24
C ALA A 39 -22.20 29.21 6.92
N PRO A 40 -23.07 30.05 7.51
CA PRO A 40 -24.30 29.60 8.16
C PRO A 40 -25.29 29.01 7.16
N ILE A 41 -25.85 27.86 7.54
CA ILE A 41 -26.89 27.13 6.81
C ILE A 41 -28.18 27.93 6.94
N SER A 42 -28.68 28.49 5.84
CA SER A 42 -29.99 29.14 5.80
C SER A 42 -31.12 28.13 6.03
N PRO A 43 -32.15 28.44 6.85
CA PRO A 43 -33.33 27.60 6.99
C PRO A 43 -34.21 27.74 5.72
N VAL A 44 -34.43 26.63 5.02
CA VAL A 44 -35.35 26.60 3.87
C VAL A 44 -36.80 26.56 4.36
N THR A 45 -37.54 27.54 3.84
CA THR A 45 -38.93 27.90 4.07
C THR A 45 -39.92 26.85 3.55
N LYS A 46 -40.86 26.46 4.42
CA LYS A 46 -42.29 26.08 4.23
C LYS A 46 -42.76 25.39 2.91
N PRO A 47 -43.54 24.28 2.99
CA PRO A 47 -44.11 23.62 1.81
C PRO A 47 -45.33 24.37 1.28
N ARG A 48 -45.38 24.61 -0.04
CA ARG A 48 -46.58 25.10 -0.72
C ARG A 48 -46.64 24.56 -2.16
N GLY A 49 -47.78 23.97 -2.51
CA GLY A 49 -48.24 23.87 -3.89
C GLY A 49 -48.23 22.45 -4.48
N ARG A 50 -49.39 21.79 -4.45
CA ARG A 50 -49.69 20.59 -5.23
C ARG A 50 -49.98 21.05 -6.67
N GLY A 51 -48.96 21.01 -7.53
CA GLY A 51 -49.08 21.27 -8.97
C GLY A 51 -49.45 20.01 -9.76
N PRO A 52 -49.99 20.13 -10.99
CA PRO A 52 -50.37 18.99 -11.83
C PRO A 52 -49.14 18.17 -12.26
N LEU A 53 -49.32 16.84 -12.35
CA LEU A 53 -48.31 15.87 -12.78
C LEU A 53 -47.74 16.23 -14.17
N PRO A 54 -46.41 16.33 -14.35
CA PRO A 54 -45.81 16.31 -15.68
C PRO A 54 -45.81 14.88 -16.23
N THR A 55 -46.36 14.76 -17.44
CA THR A 55 -46.32 13.59 -18.31
C THR A 55 -44.87 13.19 -18.60
N GLY A 56 -44.63 11.88 -18.70
CA GLY A 56 -43.31 11.24 -18.62
C GLY A 56 -42.19 11.86 -19.46
N SER A 57 -41.10 12.20 -18.79
CA SER A 57 -39.76 12.21 -19.36
C SER A 57 -39.04 11.00 -18.80
N THR A 58 -38.81 9.99 -19.65
CA THR A 58 -37.88 8.90 -19.36
C THR A 58 -36.48 9.52 -19.30
N GLN A 59 -36.11 10.05 -18.14
CA GLN A 59 -34.71 10.36 -17.89
C GLN A 59 -33.95 9.02 -17.90
N PRO A 60 -32.89 8.87 -18.71
CA PRO A 60 -31.98 7.75 -18.52
C PRO A 60 -31.48 7.85 -17.08
N MET A 61 -31.73 6.80 -16.29
CA MET A 61 -31.20 6.73 -14.93
C MET A 61 -29.71 7.07 -15.01
N PRO A 62 -29.18 7.97 -14.16
CA PRO A 62 -27.75 8.05 -14.00
C PRO A 62 -27.33 6.63 -13.62
N THR A 63 -26.57 6.00 -14.52
CA THR A 63 -25.86 4.78 -14.19
C THR A 63 -24.89 5.24 -13.12
N SER A 64 -25.27 5.13 -11.85
CA SER A 64 -24.33 5.16 -10.75
C SER A 64 -23.34 4.07 -11.11
N ALA A 65 -22.20 4.48 -11.68
CA ALA A 65 -21.03 3.64 -11.76
C ALA A 65 -20.88 3.09 -10.35
N ARG A 66 -21.10 1.76 -10.19
CA ARG A 66 -20.81 1.12 -8.91
C ARG A 66 -19.43 1.61 -8.52
N PRO A 67 -19.22 2.12 -7.31
CA PRO A 67 -17.86 2.33 -6.84
C PRO A 67 -17.17 0.97 -7.00
N SER A 68 -16.27 0.88 -7.99
CA SER A 68 -15.42 -0.29 -8.19
C SER A 68 -14.67 -0.42 -6.88
N ILE A 69 -15.04 -1.43 -6.08
CA ILE A 69 -14.37 -1.69 -4.82
C ILE A 69 -12.94 -2.09 -5.18
N GLY A 70 -12.01 -1.16 -4.97
CA GLY A 70 -10.60 -1.44 -4.72
C GLY A 70 -9.66 -1.71 -5.90
N PHE A 71 -10.15 -2.01 -7.10
CA PHE A 71 -9.27 -2.38 -8.22
C PHE A 71 -9.08 -1.25 -9.23
N ILE A 72 -7.82 -0.90 -9.50
CA ILE A 72 -7.39 0.08 -10.51
C ILE A 72 -6.59 -0.67 -11.59
N SER A 73 -6.76 -0.26 -12.85
CA SER A 73 -5.94 -0.79 -13.94
C SER A 73 -4.50 -0.30 -13.86
N ALA A 74 -3.58 -1.04 -14.45
CA ALA A 74 -2.18 -0.66 -14.48
C ALA A 74 -1.95 0.68 -15.21
N THR A 75 -2.69 0.96 -16.30
CA THR A 75 -2.63 2.27 -16.97
C THR A 75 -3.11 3.40 -16.05
N ASN A 76 -4.24 3.24 -15.36
CA ASN A 76 -4.74 4.27 -14.46
C ASN A 76 -3.79 4.52 -13.27
N LEU A 77 -3.04 3.51 -12.82
CA LEU A 77 -2.00 3.71 -11.81
C LEU A 77 -0.78 4.42 -12.40
N ALA A 78 -0.36 4.08 -13.63
CA ALA A 78 0.75 4.73 -14.32
C ALA A 78 0.52 6.24 -14.50
N GLU A 79 -0.69 6.63 -14.92
CA GLU A 79 -1.08 8.05 -15.02
C GLU A 79 -0.90 8.80 -13.68
N ARG A 80 -1.21 8.15 -12.55
CA ARG A 80 -1.00 8.74 -11.21
C ARG A 80 0.49 8.85 -10.88
N CYS A 81 1.29 7.86 -11.28
CA CYS A 81 2.73 7.84 -11.06
C CYS A 81 3.48 8.91 -11.87
N GLU A 82 2.94 9.30 -13.02
CA GLU A 82 3.50 10.32 -13.93
C GLU A 82 2.94 11.73 -13.68
N SER A 83 1.90 11.85 -12.84
CA SER A 83 1.29 13.13 -12.50
C SER A 83 2.25 14.05 -11.74
N SER A 84 2.07 15.37 -11.88
CA SER A 84 2.69 16.38 -11.02
C SER A 84 1.88 16.68 -9.75
N ALA A 85 0.63 16.18 -9.64
CA ALA A 85 -0.21 16.40 -8.49
C ALA A 85 0.26 15.56 -7.30
N ALA A 86 0.63 16.23 -6.18
CA ALA A 86 1.19 15.58 -5.00
C ALA A 86 0.32 14.45 -4.42
N SER A 87 -1.01 14.59 -4.49
CA SER A 87 -1.95 13.56 -4.03
C SER A 87 -1.90 12.29 -4.89
N LEU A 88 -1.79 12.43 -6.21
CA LEU A 88 -1.74 11.30 -7.13
C LEU A 88 -0.38 10.58 -7.06
N VAL A 89 0.71 11.35 -6.95
CA VAL A 89 2.05 10.79 -6.75
C VAL A 89 2.13 10.02 -5.44
N SER A 90 1.58 10.60 -4.35
CA SER A 90 1.51 9.93 -3.04
C SER A 90 0.69 8.63 -3.12
N TYR A 91 -0.45 8.65 -3.83
CA TYR A 91 -1.25 7.45 -4.06
C TYR A 91 -0.45 6.37 -4.80
N CYS A 92 0.28 6.73 -5.86
CA CYS A 92 1.11 5.78 -6.61
C CYS A 92 2.14 5.09 -5.70
N PHE A 93 2.89 5.86 -4.92
CA PHE A 93 3.89 5.30 -4.01
C PHE A 93 3.27 4.40 -2.94
N ALA A 94 2.15 4.84 -2.34
CA ALA A 94 1.44 4.05 -1.35
C ALA A 94 0.90 2.73 -1.93
N TYR A 95 0.35 2.76 -3.15
CA TYR A 95 -0.19 1.57 -3.81
C TYR A 95 0.92 0.56 -4.11
N ILE A 96 2.03 1.02 -4.72
CA ILE A 96 3.17 0.15 -5.06
C ILE A 96 3.79 -0.47 -3.78
N THR A 97 3.94 0.35 -2.73
CA THR A 97 4.49 -0.13 -1.45
C THR A 97 3.55 -1.14 -0.80
N GLY A 98 2.24 -0.91 -0.82
CA GLY A 98 1.25 -1.85 -0.30
C GLY A 98 1.29 -3.22 -1.00
N VAL A 99 1.47 -3.24 -2.32
CA VAL A 99 1.64 -4.48 -3.09
C VAL A 99 2.93 -5.20 -2.68
N HIS A 100 4.05 -4.46 -2.64
CA HIS A 100 5.34 -5.00 -2.20
C HIS A 100 5.28 -5.63 -0.81
N ASP A 101 4.70 -4.92 0.16
CA ASP A 101 4.63 -5.36 1.54
C ASP A 101 3.70 -6.58 1.69
N THR A 102 2.59 -6.59 0.95
CA THR A 102 1.68 -7.74 0.89
C THR A 102 2.38 -8.97 0.35
N VAL A 103 3.09 -8.86 -0.78
CA VAL A 103 3.85 -9.98 -1.34
C VAL A 103 4.90 -10.46 -0.35
N ARG A 104 5.69 -9.55 0.25
CA ARG A 104 6.71 -9.91 1.24
C ARG A 104 6.12 -10.65 2.45
N ALA A 105 4.93 -10.26 2.90
CA ALA A 105 4.22 -10.97 3.97
C ALA A 105 3.84 -12.40 3.54
N TYR A 106 3.32 -12.57 2.32
CA TYR A 106 3.03 -13.89 1.75
C TYR A 106 4.28 -14.74 1.55
N GLU A 107 5.38 -14.16 1.07
CA GLU A 107 6.64 -14.88 0.92
C GLU A 107 7.16 -15.42 2.26
N THR A 108 7.02 -14.61 3.30
CA THR A 108 7.42 -15.01 4.67
C THR A 108 6.55 -16.15 5.17
N TRP A 109 5.24 -16.08 4.93
CA TRP A 109 4.29 -17.09 5.39
C TRP A 109 4.42 -18.41 4.62
N LEU A 110 4.49 -18.34 3.29
CA LEU A 110 4.51 -19.51 2.40
C LEU A 110 5.91 -20.08 2.17
N ARG A 111 6.97 -19.37 2.57
CA ARG A 111 8.38 -19.70 2.30
C ARG A 111 8.70 -19.85 0.80
N ILE A 112 8.00 -19.09 -0.03
CA ILE A 112 8.22 -19.01 -1.47
C ILE A 112 8.64 -17.57 -1.78
N ARG A 113 9.65 -17.37 -2.62
CA ARG A 113 10.13 -16.05 -3.03
C ARG A 113 9.64 -15.77 -4.45
N GLU A 114 8.92 -14.67 -4.63
CA GLU A 114 8.45 -14.21 -5.93
C GLU A 114 9.48 -13.31 -6.61
N PHE A 115 10.10 -12.39 -5.86
CA PHE A 115 11.14 -11.49 -6.36
C PHE A 115 12.12 -11.06 -5.26
N CYS A 116 13.29 -10.54 -5.64
CA CYS A 116 14.38 -10.21 -4.73
C CYS A 116 14.93 -8.80 -4.97
N PRO A 117 14.24 -7.76 -4.48
CA PRO A 117 14.74 -6.41 -4.61
C PRO A 117 15.98 -6.23 -3.72
N PRO A 118 17.02 -5.51 -4.20
CA PRO A 118 18.16 -5.13 -3.38
C PRO A 118 17.74 -4.44 -2.07
N VAL A 119 18.52 -4.64 -1.01
CA VAL A 119 18.26 -3.98 0.30
C VAL A 119 18.29 -2.45 0.18
N THR A 120 19.02 -1.94 -0.81
CA THR A 120 19.16 -0.51 -1.10
C THR A 120 18.07 0.03 -2.04
N SER A 121 17.09 -0.77 -2.46
CA SER A 121 16.03 -0.32 -3.38
C SER A 121 15.15 0.74 -2.73
N SER A 122 15.04 1.89 -3.38
CA SER A 122 14.15 2.97 -2.96
C SER A 122 12.73 2.76 -3.51
N GLN A 123 11.73 3.45 -2.93
CA GLN A 123 10.38 3.51 -3.52
C GLN A 123 10.40 4.07 -4.96
N ALA A 124 11.36 4.94 -5.28
CA ALA A 124 11.54 5.47 -6.63
C ALA A 124 12.04 4.41 -7.62
N ASP A 125 12.89 3.46 -7.18
CA ASP A 125 13.30 2.31 -7.99
C ASP A 125 12.11 1.41 -8.30
N MET A 126 11.28 1.14 -7.29
CA MET A 126 10.05 0.35 -7.45
C MET A 126 9.08 1.00 -8.43
N ARG A 127 8.87 2.32 -8.33
CA ARG A 127 8.05 3.07 -9.30
C ARG A 127 8.63 2.99 -10.72
N ARG A 128 9.95 3.15 -10.87
CA ARG A 128 10.63 3.04 -12.17
C ARG A 128 10.47 1.65 -12.78
N ALA A 129 10.60 0.58 -11.99
CA ALA A 129 10.40 -0.79 -12.45
C ALA A 129 9.00 -1.00 -13.03
N PHE A 130 7.95 -0.56 -12.31
CA PHE A 130 6.57 -0.63 -12.76
C PHE A 130 6.32 0.12 -14.09
N LEU A 131 6.75 1.38 -14.19
CA LEU A 131 6.58 2.18 -15.39
C LEU A 131 7.39 1.63 -16.58
N SER A 132 8.60 1.13 -16.32
CA SER A 132 9.45 0.51 -17.35
C SER A 132 8.80 -0.76 -17.90
N TYR A 133 8.26 -1.62 -17.04
CA TYR A 133 7.54 -2.83 -17.45
C TYR A 133 6.32 -2.51 -18.31
N LEU A 134 5.50 -1.53 -17.92
CA LEU A 134 4.32 -1.13 -18.69
C LEU A 134 4.67 -0.56 -20.07
N LYS A 135 5.76 0.21 -20.14
CA LYS A 135 6.27 0.72 -21.42
C LYS A 135 6.71 -0.40 -22.35
N ALA A 136 7.33 -1.46 -21.81
CA ALA A 136 7.74 -2.64 -22.58
C ALA A 136 6.56 -3.56 -22.93
N ASN A 137 5.53 -3.60 -22.08
CA ASN A 137 4.40 -4.53 -22.17
C ASN A 137 3.05 -3.77 -22.21
N PRO A 138 2.75 -3.00 -23.28
CA PRO A 138 1.58 -2.12 -23.32
C PRO A 138 0.24 -2.86 -23.20
N THR A 139 0.17 -4.14 -23.59
CA THR A 139 -1.02 -4.98 -23.44
C THR A 139 -1.38 -5.26 -21.98
N SER A 140 -0.42 -5.15 -21.05
CA SER A 140 -0.64 -5.31 -19.61
C SER A 140 -1.38 -4.12 -18.99
N GLY A 141 -1.52 -2.98 -19.69
CA GLY A 141 -2.13 -1.76 -19.16
C GLY A 141 -3.59 -1.92 -18.69
N ALA A 142 -4.36 -2.78 -19.38
CA ALA A 142 -5.74 -3.10 -19.01
C ALA A 142 -5.84 -4.06 -17.81
N GLY A 143 -4.73 -4.72 -17.44
CA GLY A 143 -4.66 -5.62 -16.30
C GLY A 143 -4.79 -4.90 -14.96
N GLU A 144 -5.06 -5.67 -13.92
CA GLU A 144 -5.14 -5.18 -12.55
C GLU A 144 -3.75 -4.72 -12.06
N ALA A 145 -3.67 -3.52 -11.50
CA ALA A 145 -2.39 -2.87 -11.25
C ALA A 145 -1.50 -3.67 -10.28
N ALA A 146 -2.06 -4.29 -9.24
CA ALA A 146 -1.28 -5.10 -8.31
C ALA A 146 -0.61 -6.28 -9.01
N SER A 147 -1.37 -7.03 -9.82
CA SER A 147 -0.83 -8.12 -10.64
C SER A 147 0.31 -7.67 -11.55
N VAL A 148 0.15 -6.53 -12.23
CA VAL A 148 1.17 -5.98 -13.14
C VAL A 148 2.42 -5.50 -12.39
N ILE A 149 2.27 -4.92 -11.19
CA ILE A 149 3.40 -4.57 -10.34
C ILE A 149 4.22 -5.81 -9.97
N VAL A 150 3.55 -6.92 -9.61
CA VAL A 150 4.25 -8.18 -9.30
C VAL A 150 5.03 -8.69 -10.52
N LEU A 151 4.43 -8.66 -11.71
CA LEU A 151 5.15 -9.04 -12.95
C LEU A 151 6.36 -8.13 -13.20
N ALA A 152 6.20 -6.82 -13.05
CA ALA A 152 7.29 -5.86 -13.19
C ALA A 152 8.45 -6.13 -12.21
N PHE A 153 8.12 -6.49 -10.97
CA PHE A 153 9.13 -6.80 -9.95
C PHE A 153 9.81 -8.14 -10.19
N LYS A 154 9.08 -9.15 -10.68
CA LYS A 154 9.66 -10.44 -11.07
C LYS A 154 10.66 -10.29 -12.20
N GLU A 155 10.37 -9.43 -13.18
CA GLU A 155 11.28 -9.16 -14.29
C GLU A 155 12.51 -8.35 -13.85
N GLN A 156 12.31 -7.31 -13.03
CA GLN A 156 13.39 -6.39 -12.65
C GLN A 156 14.29 -6.91 -11.52
N PHE A 157 13.74 -7.69 -10.59
CA PHE A 157 14.41 -8.07 -9.35
C PHE A 157 14.52 -9.59 -9.23
N THR A 158 15.35 -10.21 -10.07
CA THR A 158 15.55 -11.66 -10.04
C THR A 158 16.27 -12.11 -8.76
N CYS A 159 15.98 -13.34 -8.33
CA CYS A 159 16.52 -13.91 -7.08
C CYS A 159 17.88 -14.61 -7.24
N ASP A 160 18.58 -14.37 -8.35
CA ASP A 160 19.80 -15.10 -8.71
C ASP A 160 21.07 -14.59 -8.00
N THR A 161 20.97 -13.47 -7.27
CA THR A 161 22.09 -12.96 -6.47
C THR A 161 22.13 -13.67 -5.11
N PRO A 162 23.23 -14.39 -4.78
CA PRO A 162 23.42 -14.90 -3.44
C PRO A 162 23.36 -13.73 -2.46
N ARG A 163 22.47 -13.81 -1.46
CA ARG A 163 22.48 -12.87 -0.34
C ARG A 163 23.89 -12.86 0.23
N PRO A 164 24.56 -11.70 0.38
CA PRO A 164 25.81 -11.64 1.15
C PRO A 164 25.53 -12.26 2.52
N GLU A 165 26.17 -13.39 2.81
CA GLU A 165 26.00 -14.04 4.12
C GLU A 165 26.40 -13.01 5.17
N PRO A 166 25.56 -12.73 6.19
CA PRO A 166 25.94 -11.82 7.25
C PRO A 166 27.26 -12.33 7.83
N GLU A 167 28.31 -11.51 7.78
CA GLU A 167 29.63 -11.88 8.28
C GLU A 167 29.47 -12.30 9.74
N ARG A 168 29.53 -13.61 9.99
CA ARG A 168 29.35 -14.18 11.31
C ARG A 168 30.44 -13.56 12.18
N PRO A 169 30.09 -12.81 13.25
CA PRO A 169 31.10 -12.19 14.09
C PRO A 169 32.06 -13.28 14.59
N ALA A 170 33.35 -13.06 14.37
CA ALA A 170 34.39 -14.01 14.74
C ALA A 170 34.21 -14.37 16.22
N SER A 171 33.95 -15.66 16.47
CA SER A 171 33.85 -16.20 17.83
C SER A 171 35.21 -16.01 18.51
N LYS A 172 35.30 -14.99 19.39
CA LYS A 172 36.45 -14.82 20.27
C LYS A 172 36.43 -15.98 21.27
N ARG A 173 37.38 -16.89 21.14
CA ARG A 173 37.68 -17.90 22.17
C ARG A 173 38.44 -17.27 23.32
#